data_AF-A0A8J2J3E1-F1
#
_entry.id   AF-A0A8J2J3E1-F1
#
_cell.length_a   1.000
_cell.length_b   1.000
_cell.length_c   1.000
_cell.angle_alpha   90.00
_cell.angle_beta   90.00
_cell.angle_gamma   90.00
#
_symmetry.space_group_name_H-M   'P 1'
#
loop_
_entity.id
_entity.type
_entity.pdbx_description
1 polymer ?
#
loop_
_entity_poly.entity_id
_entity_poly.type
_entity_poly.pdbx_seq_one_letter_code
_entity_poly.pdbx_strand_id
1 'polypeptide(L)'
;MTHKPDINLQVEVSHFENEQLVSQPDNHVVITSNNAALLHEIIFPPNTTHVQVKTTGTGTLYTQVSWSYHVNKPRSKKDFEIRVIKRWKGFRNPG
;
A
#
# COMPACT_ATOMS: atom_id res chain seq x y z
N MET A 1 -19.41 28.29 7.87
CA MET A 1 -19.27 27.20 6.88
C MET A 1 -17.81 26.79 6.85
N THR A 2 -17.48 25.63 7.39
CA THR A 2 -16.10 25.10 7.36
C THR A 2 -15.85 24.55 5.96
N HIS A 3 -14.93 25.16 5.21
CA HIS A 3 -14.54 24.67 3.89
C HIS A 3 -13.98 23.25 4.08
N LYS A 4 -14.68 22.24 3.56
CA LYS A 4 -14.12 20.89 3.51
C LYS A 4 -12.88 21.00 2.60
N PRO A 5 -11.71 20.48 2.98
CA PRO A 5 -10.55 20.52 2.10
C PRO A 5 -10.89 19.78 0.80
N ASP A 6 -10.58 20.38 -0.33
CA ASP A 6 -10.77 19.76 -1.64
C ASP A 6 -9.74 18.65 -1.80
N ILE A 7 -10.18 17.40 -1.68
CA ILE A 7 -9.38 16.21 -1.94
C ILE A 7 -9.61 15.79 -3.38
N ASN A 8 -8.52 15.61 -4.13
CA ASN A 8 -8.49 15.05 -5.47
C ASN A 8 -7.13 14.39 -5.71
N LEU A 9 -7.03 13.09 -5.40
CA LEU A 9 -5.85 12.28 -5.58
C LEU A 9 -6.10 11.24 -6.68
N GLN A 10 -5.16 11.12 -7.60
CA GLN A 10 -5.08 9.99 -8.52
C GLN A 10 -4.00 9.05 -8.01
N VAL A 11 -4.36 7.80 -7.77
CA VAL A 11 -3.50 6.78 -7.20
C VAL A 11 -3.34 5.67 -8.23
N GLU A 12 -2.10 5.41 -8.62
CA GLU A 12 -1.74 4.28 -9.49
C GLU A 12 -0.91 3.28 -8.68
N VAL A 13 -1.28 2.01 -8.71
CA VAL A 13 -0.66 0.95 -7.91
C VAL A 13 -0.17 -0.17 -8.81
N SER A 14 1.13 -0.30 -8.95
CA SER A 14 1.77 -1.35 -9.74
C SER A 14 2.35 -2.44 -8.85
N HIS A 15 2.43 -3.66 -9.36
CA HIS A 15 3.11 -4.75 -8.67
C HIS A 15 4.10 -5.45 -9.60
N PHE A 16 5.09 -6.09 -8.99
CA PHE A 16 6.20 -6.69 -9.71
C PHE A 16 6.42 -8.14 -9.27
N GLU A 17 6.66 -9.00 -10.25
CA GLU A 17 7.08 -10.38 -10.05
C GLU A 17 8.48 -10.53 -10.63
N ASN A 18 9.45 -11.01 -9.84
CA ASN A 18 10.85 -11.14 -10.27
C ASN A 18 11.40 -9.88 -10.95
N GLU A 19 11.14 -8.71 -10.34
CA GLU A 19 11.54 -7.38 -10.85
C GLU A 19 10.87 -6.93 -12.16
N GLN A 20 9.93 -7.69 -12.71
CA GLN A 20 9.16 -7.31 -13.89
C GLN A 20 7.79 -6.76 -13.50
N LEU A 21 7.38 -5.65 -14.12
CA LEU A 21 6.07 -5.07 -13.95
C LEU A 21 5.01 -6.04 -14.48
N VAL A 22 4.03 -6.38 -13.64
CA VAL A 22 2.90 -7.23 -14.03
C VAL A 22 1.63 -6.38 -14.09
N SER A 23 0.90 -6.53 -15.19
CA SER A 23 -0.37 -5.84 -15.39
C SER A 23 -1.44 -6.42 -14.48
N GLN A 24 -2.21 -5.56 -13.79
CA GLN A 24 -3.36 -5.96 -12.98
C GLN A 24 -4.56 -5.10 -13.36
N PRO A 25 -5.78 -5.68 -13.46
CA PRO A 25 -6.99 -4.88 -13.48
C PRO A 25 -7.12 -4.06 -12.18
N ASP A 26 -7.71 -2.88 -12.26
CA ASP A 26 -8.00 -2.00 -11.10
C ASP A 26 -6.77 -1.48 -10.35
N ASN A 27 -5.73 -1.12 -11.09
CA ASN A 27 -4.52 -0.49 -10.56
C ASN A 27 -4.63 1.04 -10.41
N HIS A 28 -5.77 1.64 -10.76
CA HIS A 28 -5.95 3.09 -10.70
C HIS A 28 -7.19 3.48 -9.90
N VAL A 29 -7.02 4.34 -8.90
CA VAL A 29 -8.07 4.80 -7.99
C VAL A 29 -8.08 6.31 -7.94
N VAL A 30 -9.25 6.92 -8.11
CA VAL A 30 -9.45 8.37 -7.91
C VAL A 30 -10.13 8.61 -6.57
N ILE A 31 -9.42 9.28 -5.66
CA ILE A 31 -9.92 9.63 -4.33
C ILE A 31 -10.29 11.12 -4.32
N THR A 32 -11.57 11.39 -4.05
CA THR A 32 -12.17 12.71 -3.98
C THR A 32 -12.79 12.95 -2.60
N SER A 33 -13.18 14.19 -2.31
CA SER A 33 -13.93 14.52 -1.08
C SER A 33 -15.21 13.71 -0.85
N ASN A 34 -15.76 13.06 -1.89
CA ASN A 34 -16.98 12.25 -1.81
C ASN A 34 -16.71 10.79 -1.41
N ASN A 35 -15.53 10.26 -1.71
CA ASN A 35 -15.17 8.86 -1.42
C ASN A 35 -13.96 8.71 -0.49
N ALA A 36 -13.36 9.80 -0.02
CA ALA A 36 -12.17 9.80 0.85
C ALA A 36 -12.34 9.03 2.19
N ALA A 37 -13.58 8.74 2.60
CA ALA A 37 -13.85 7.92 3.79
C ALA A 37 -13.94 6.41 3.49
N LEU A 38 -13.97 6.03 2.21
CA LEU A 38 -14.03 4.62 1.80
C LEU A 38 -12.65 3.98 1.86
N LEU A 39 -12.60 2.74 2.32
CA LEU A 39 -11.41 1.92 2.22
C LEU A 39 -11.28 1.37 0.80
N HIS A 40 -10.11 1.53 0.20
CA HIS A 40 -9.76 0.92 -1.08
C HIS A 40 -8.74 -0.20 -0.84
N GLU A 41 -9.09 -1.42 -1.23
CA GLU A 41 -8.26 -2.62 -1.06
C GLU A 41 -7.88 -3.18 -2.42
N ILE A 42 -6.59 -3.51 -2.59
CA ILE A 42 -6.05 -4.16 -3.78
C ILE A 42 -5.35 -5.43 -3.31
N ILE A 43 -5.80 -6.58 -3.83
CA ILE A 43 -5.22 -7.89 -3.53
C ILE A 43 -4.22 -8.22 -4.63
N PHE A 44 -2.98 -8.50 -4.24
CA PHE A 44 -1.92 -8.88 -5.16
C PHE A 44 -1.73 -10.40 -5.23
N PRO A 45 -1.25 -10.93 -6.37
CA PRO A 45 -0.84 -12.31 -6.49
C PRO A 45 0.24 -12.73 -5.45
N PRO A 46 0.27 -14.00 -5.01
CA PRO A 46 1.21 -14.47 -3.96
C PRO A 46 2.71 -14.35 -4.30
N ASN A 47 3.05 -14.31 -5.58
CA ASN A 47 4.39 -14.17 -6.14
C ASN A 47 4.84 -12.71 -6.30
N THR A 48 4.03 -11.75 -5.84
CA THR A 48 4.42 -10.35 -5.82
C THR A 48 5.66 -10.16 -4.96
N THR A 49 6.65 -9.46 -5.49
CA THR A 49 7.92 -9.14 -4.81
C THR A 49 7.97 -7.69 -4.36
N HIS A 50 7.42 -6.79 -5.18
CA HIS A 50 7.41 -5.36 -4.93
C HIS A 50 6.07 -4.77 -5.32
N VAL A 51 5.67 -3.71 -4.62
CA VAL A 51 4.50 -2.89 -4.95
C VAL A 51 4.98 -1.45 -5.05
N GLN A 52 4.61 -0.76 -6.12
CA GLN A 52 4.87 0.65 -6.32
C GLN A 52 3.55 1.40 -6.29
N VAL A 53 3.47 2.45 -5.46
CA VAL A 53 2.32 3.34 -5.40
C VAL A 53 2.78 4.71 -5.90
N LYS A 54 2.11 5.22 -6.93
CA LYS A 54 2.29 6.59 -7.43
C LYS A 54 1.02 7.37 -7.11
N THR A 55 1.20 8.59 -6.60
CA THR A 55 0.09 9.48 -6.27
C THR A 55 0.32 10.85 -6.89
N THR A 56 -0.69 11.40 -7.54
CA THR A 56 -0.68 12.78 -8.05
C THR A 56 -1.93 13.52 -7.56
N GLY A 57 -1.88 14.85 -7.55
CA GLY A 57 -3.01 15.70 -7.16
C GLY A 57 -2.89 16.29 -5.76
N THR A 58 -4.03 16.65 -5.17
CA THR A 58 -4.13 17.39 -3.90
C THR A 58 -4.82 16.54 -2.83
N GLY A 59 -4.15 16.35 -1.71
CA GLY A 59 -4.66 15.59 -0.57
C GLY A 59 -3.55 14.85 0.16
N THR A 60 -3.92 14.07 1.17
CA THR A 60 -3.00 13.17 1.87
C THR A 60 -3.64 11.79 1.94
N LEU A 61 -2.89 10.77 1.54
CA LEU A 61 -3.30 9.37 1.62
C LEU A 61 -2.46 8.65 2.68
N TYR A 62 -3.10 7.75 3.42
CA TYR A 62 -2.42 6.75 4.23
C TYR A 62 -2.55 5.40 3.54
N THR A 63 -1.43 4.71 3.33
CA THR A 63 -1.40 3.40 2.68
C THR A 63 -0.87 2.36 3.67
N GLN A 64 -1.54 1.21 3.73
CA GLN A 64 -1.08 0.05 4.49
C GLN A 64 -0.83 -1.11 3.53
N VAL A 65 0.32 -1.76 3.66
CA VAL A 65 0.65 -2.97 2.91
C VAL A 65 0.82 -4.11 3.91
N SER A 66 0.06 -5.19 3.70
CA SER A 66 0.06 -6.37 4.56
C SER A 66 0.45 -7.59 3.72
N TRP A 67 1.36 -8.42 4.26
CA TRP A 67 1.80 -9.66 3.62
C TRP A 67 1.45 -10.83 4.51
N SER A 68 0.80 -11.84 3.93
CA SER A 68 0.46 -13.08 4.63
C SER A 68 1.24 -14.23 4.00
N TYR A 69 1.97 -14.99 4.82
CA TYR A 69 2.70 -16.17 4.37
C TYR A 69 2.64 -17.25 5.45
N HIS A 70 2.58 -18.52 5.01
CA HIS A 70 2.68 -19.64 5.91
C HIS A 70 4.13 -19.83 6.33
N VAL A 71 4.38 -19.75 7.63
CA VAL A 71 5.64 -20.19 8.21
C VAL A 71 5.49 -21.67 8.53
N ASN A 72 6.27 -22.52 7.86
CA ASN A 72 6.33 -23.93 8.24
C ASN A 72 6.72 -24.02 9.71
N LYS A 73 5.96 -24.77 10.50
CA LYS A 73 6.26 -25.02 11.91
C LYS A 73 7.68 -25.59 11.96
N PRO A 74 8.66 -24.92 12.60
CA PRO A 74 10.02 -25.38 12.55
C PRO A 74 10.12 -26.73 13.27
N ARG A 75 10.82 -27.70 12.67
CA ARG A 75 11.07 -29.02 13.29
C ARG A 75 12.02 -28.91 14.51
N SER A 76 12.69 -27.76 14.69
CA SER A 76 13.51 -27.46 15.88
C SER A 76 13.59 -25.96 16.17
N LYS A 77 13.85 -25.57 17.42
CA LYS A 77 13.96 -24.16 17.88
C LYS A 77 15.06 -23.32 17.22
N LYS A 78 15.86 -23.87 16.29
CA LYS A 78 17.03 -23.19 15.69
C LYS A 78 16.74 -22.43 14.39
N ASP A 79 15.57 -22.61 13.78
CA ASP A 79 15.26 -22.02 12.47
C ASP A 79 14.36 -20.78 12.61
N PHE A 80 14.84 -19.74 13.29
CA PHE A 80 14.17 -18.44 13.28
C PHE A 80 14.68 -17.60 12.11
N GLU A 81 13.83 -17.38 11.11
CA GLU A 81 14.01 -16.30 10.14
C GLU A 81 13.10 -15.13 10.55
N ILE A 82 13.70 -14.06 11.07
CA ILE A 82 12.99 -12.83 11.41
C ILE A 82 12.81 -12.03 10.12
N ARG A 83 11.60 -11.99 9.55
CA ARG A 83 11.28 -11.03 8.50
C ARG A 83 11.04 -9.65 9.10
N VAL A 84 11.88 -8.71 8.70
CA VAL A 84 11.79 -7.30 9.08
C VAL A 84 10.51 -6.69 8.48
N ILE A 85 9.57 -6.30 9.34
CA ILE A 85 8.47 -5.42 8.95
C ILE A 85 9.01 -3.99 9.00
N LYS A 86 9.29 -3.37 7.83
CA LYS A 86 9.60 -1.93 7.78
C LYS A 86 8.34 -1.14 8.18
N ARG A 87 8.31 -0.63 9.41
CA ARG A 87 7.35 0.38 9.85
C ARG A 87 7.87 1.76 9.45
N TRP A 88 7.13 2.46 8.61
CA TRP A 88 7.36 3.88 8.34
C TRP A 88 6.47 4.71 9.27
N LYS A 89 7.07 5.68 9.96
CA LYS A 89 6.35 6.66 10.77
C LYS A 89 6.52 8.02 10.10
N GLY A 90 5.43 8.60 9.62
CA GLY A 90 5.42 9.97 9.11
C GLY A 90 5.62 10.98 10.24
N PHE A 91 6.41 12.01 9.98
CA PHE A 91 6.55 13.18 10.84
C PHE A 91 5.71 14.33 10.27
N ARG A 92 5.16 15.18 11.15
CA ARG A 92 4.47 16.41 10.72
C ARG A 92 5.50 17.41 10.19
N ASN A 93 5.12 18.13 9.14
CA ASN A 93 5.76 19.42 8.82
C ASN A 93 5.60 20.34 10.04
N PRO A 94 6.67 20.88 10.64
CA PRO A 94 6.55 22.06 11.47
C PRO A 94 6.16 23.20 10.52
N GLY A 95 4.92 23.67 10.67
CA GLY A 95 4.48 24.90 10.00
C GLY A 95 5.26 26.11 10.49
#